data_AF-A0A1V2QAU8-F1
#
_entry.id   AF-A0A1V2QAU8-F1
#
_cell.length_a   1.000
_cell.length_b   1.000
_cell.length_c   1.000
_cell.angle_alpha   90.00
_cell.angle_beta   90.00
_cell.angle_gamma   90.00
#
_symmetry.space_group_name_H-M   'P 1'
#
loop_
_entity.id
_entity.type
_entity.pdbx_description
1 polymer ?
#
loop_
_entity_poly.entity_id
_entity_poly.type
_entity_poly.pdbx_seq_one_letter_code
_entity_poly.pdbx_strand_id
1 'polypeptide(L)'
;MVDAQLVLRKAGGEFAARLGAVPADLLGRDFTDLFHGESRSDLRGQCVRLLAHGEGGFAHSAEIVDDRGPRSVEVVVMAVRSGLMVTVKSAGPADGSKRILSNIDARILEAIALGQSTVRITTRLYLSRQGVDYHVGTMLRKLKAANRAALVSRAYTLGILDPGSWPPRVQPDFVKQA
;
A
#
# COMPACT_ATOMS: atom_id res chain seq x y z
N MET A 1 0.69 13.14 -18.44
CA MET A 1 -0.50 13.96 -18.69
C MET A 1 -1.51 13.13 -19.45
N VAL A 2 -2.72 13.13 -18.95
CA VAL A 2 -3.86 12.36 -19.44
C VAL A 2 -4.95 13.35 -19.80
N ASP A 3 -5.66 13.15 -20.91
CA ASP A 3 -6.76 14.03 -21.32
C ASP A 3 -8.10 13.64 -20.65
N ALA A 4 -9.18 14.33 -21.02
CA ALA A 4 -10.52 14.08 -20.48
C ALA A 4 -11.10 12.72 -20.89
N GLN A 5 -10.56 12.09 -21.93
CA GLN A 5 -10.91 10.74 -22.38
C GLN A 5 -10.03 9.67 -21.72
N LEU A 6 -9.24 10.04 -20.71
CA LEU A 6 -8.28 9.18 -20.02
C LEU A 6 -7.14 8.68 -20.92
N VAL A 7 -6.89 9.34 -22.06
CA VAL A 7 -5.82 8.97 -22.98
C VAL A 7 -4.51 9.65 -22.58
N LEU A 8 -3.43 8.89 -22.54
CA LEU A 8 -2.09 9.40 -22.27
C LEU A 8 -1.60 10.25 -23.45
N ARG A 9 -1.41 11.55 -23.21
CA ARG A 9 -0.91 12.51 -24.21
C ARG A 9 0.56 12.86 -24.03
N LYS A 10 1.07 12.76 -22.81
CA LYS A 10 2.50 12.99 -22.50
C LYS A 10 2.95 12.05 -21.39
N ALA A 11 4.09 11.41 -21.56
CA ALA A 11 4.74 10.56 -20.57
C ALA A 11 6.23 10.91 -20.51
N GLY A 12 6.76 11.15 -19.30
CA GLY A 12 8.19 11.30 -19.09
C GLY A 12 8.90 9.94 -19.05
N GLY A 13 10.21 9.92 -19.29
CA GLY A 13 11.01 8.68 -19.26
C GLY A 13 10.92 7.93 -17.93
N GLU A 14 10.99 8.65 -16.80
CA GLU A 14 10.88 8.05 -15.47
C GLU A 14 9.50 7.44 -15.20
N PHE A 15 8.43 8.10 -15.66
CA PHE A 15 7.08 7.57 -15.58
C PHE A 15 6.95 6.25 -16.33
N ALA A 16 7.45 6.22 -17.58
CA ALA A 16 7.39 5.01 -18.41
C ALA A 16 8.23 3.87 -17.83
N ALA A 17 9.46 4.17 -17.40
CA ALA A 17 10.35 3.20 -16.76
C ALA A 17 9.74 2.59 -15.50
N ARG A 18 9.01 3.38 -14.68
CA ARG A 18 8.33 2.87 -13.47
C ARG A 18 7.22 1.89 -13.80
N LEU A 19 6.59 2.03 -14.95
CA LEU A 19 5.56 1.14 -15.47
C LEU A 19 6.13 -0.01 -16.32
N GLY A 20 7.46 -0.13 -16.42
CA GLY A 20 8.10 -1.17 -17.24
C GLY A 20 7.90 -0.98 -18.74
N ALA A 21 7.63 0.25 -19.19
CA ALA A 21 7.33 0.57 -20.59
C ALA A 21 8.27 1.65 -21.16
N VAL A 22 8.28 1.81 -22.48
CA VAL A 22 8.93 2.93 -23.16
C VAL A 22 7.90 4.03 -23.40
N PRO A 23 8.24 5.34 -23.33
CA PRO A 23 7.26 6.41 -23.50
C PRO A 23 6.44 6.31 -24.79
N ALA A 24 7.05 5.85 -25.89
CA ALA A 24 6.37 5.68 -27.18
C ALA A 24 5.19 4.69 -27.11
N ASP A 25 5.30 3.64 -26.29
CA ASP A 25 4.30 2.58 -26.16
C ASP A 25 3.09 3.01 -25.30
N LEU A 26 3.23 4.12 -24.58
CA LEU A 26 2.22 4.63 -23.65
C LEU A 26 1.33 5.70 -24.28
N LEU A 27 1.84 6.45 -25.27
CA LEU A 27 1.09 7.54 -25.86
C LEU A 27 -0.09 7.02 -26.68
N GLY A 28 -1.25 7.66 -26.53
CA GLY A 28 -2.48 7.26 -27.23
C GLY A 28 -3.24 6.09 -26.59
N ARG A 29 -2.69 5.48 -25.53
CA ARG A 29 -3.39 4.45 -24.76
C ARG A 29 -4.28 5.05 -23.67
N ASP A 30 -5.35 4.34 -23.34
CA ASP A 30 -6.09 4.59 -22.10
C ASP A 30 -5.16 4.32 -20.91
N PHE A 31 -5.04 5.32 -20.03
CA PHE A 31 -4.21 5.27 -18.85
C PHE A 31 -4.56 4.10 -17.91
N THR A 32 -5.86 3.79 -17.78
CA THR A 32 -6.36 2.75 -16.88
C THR A 32 -6.04 1.34 -17.37
N ASP A 33 -5.74 1.17 -18.65
CA ASP A 33 -5.35 -0.11 -19.25
C ASP A 33 -3.93 -0.56 -18.86
N LEU A 34 -3.20 0.30 -18.15
CA LEU A 34 -1.89 -0.01 -17.57
C LEU A 34 -1.99 -0.79 -16.26
N PHE A 35 -3.21 -0.96 -15.74
CA PHE A 35 -3.51 -1.65 -14.49
C PHE A 35 -4.48 -2.81 -14.73
N HIS A 36 -4.53 -3.76 -13.80
CA HIS A 36 -5.32 -4.98 -13.92
C HIS A 36 -6.40 -5.09 -12.83
N GLY A 37 -7.43 -5.90 -13.11
CA GLY A 37 -8.47 -6.27 -12.13
C GLY A 37 -9.20 -5.08 -11.51
N GLU A 38 -9.31 -5.10 -10.20
CA GLU A 38 -10.06 -4.12 -9.39
C GLU A 38 -9.44 -2.71 -9.47
N SER A 39 -8.10 -2.61 -9.53
CA SER A 39 -7.40 -1.32 -9.65
C SER A 39 -7.76 -0.58 -10.94
N ARG A 40 -8.02 -1.30 -12.06
CA ARG A 40 -8.43 -0.68 -13.33
C ARG A 40 -9.80 -0.01 -13.20
N SER A 41 -10.78 -0.73 -12.65
CA SER A 41 -12.13 -0.19 -12.46
C SER A 41 -12.15 0.98 -11.46
N ASP A 42 -11.38 0.88 -10.39
CA ASP A 42 -11.32 1.91 -9.34
C ASP A 42 -10.67 3.19 -9.82
N LEU A 43 -9.52 3.08 -10.50
CA LEU A 43 -8.83 4.22 -11.10
C LEU A 43 -9.71 4.93 -12.13
N ARG A 44 -10.40 4.16 -12.99
CA ARG A 44 -11.32 4.74 -13.97
C ARG A 44 -12.44 5.52 -13.28
N GLY A 45 -13.09 4.93 -12.28
CA GLY A 45 -14.15 5.58 -11.53
C GLY A 45 -13.69 6.86 -10.82
N GLN A 46 -12.51 6.83 -10.18
CA GLN A 46 -11.93 7.98 -9.50
C GLN A 46 -11.55 9.11 -10.48
N CYS A 47 -10.95 8.78 -11.63
CA CYS A 47 -10.62 9.76 -12.67
C CYS A 47 -11.87 10.42 -13.25
N VAL A 48 -12.92 9.66 -13.54
CA VAL A 48 -14.19 10.22 -14.07
C VAL A 48 -14.82 11.18 -13.05
N ARG A 49 -14.86 10.81 -11.77
CA ARG A 49 -15.35 11.71 -10.71
C ARG A 49 -14.50 12.97 -10.62
N LEU A 50 -13.17 12.82 -10.64
CA LEU A 50 -12.25 13.94 -10.57
C LEU A 50 -12.41 14.91 -11.75
N LEU A 51 -12.58 14.39 -12.97
CA LEU A 51 -12.87 15.20 -14.16
C LEU A 51 -14.22 15.92 -14.07
N ALA A 52 -15.24 15.29 -13.48
CA ALA A 52 -16.55 15.90 -13.30
C ALA A 52 -16.52 17.06 -12.29
N HIS A 53 -15.70 16.95 -11.24
CA HIS A 53 -15.54 18.03 -10.24
C HIS A 53 -14.56 19.11 -10.70
N GLY A 54 -13.56 18.77 -11.53
CA GLY A 54 -12.64 19.73 -12.12
C GLY A 54 -11.55 20.27 -11.17
N GLU A 55 -11.52 19.84 -9.91
CA GLU A 55 -10.55 20.28 -8.90
C GLU A 55 -10.11 19.15 -7.95
N GLY A 56 -8.93 19.31 -7.36
CA GLY A 56 -8.36 18.37 -6.39
C GLY A 56 -7.55 17.23 -7.01
N GLY A 57 -7.47 16.11 -6.29
CA GLY A 57 -6.75 14.93 -6.70
C GLY A 57 -6.94 13.76 -5.75
N PHE A 58 -6.40 12.61 -6.10
CA PHE A 58 -6.43 11.41 -5.26
C PHE A 58 -5.11 10.64 -5.39
N ALA A 59 -4.86 9.80 -4.39
CA ALA A 59 -3.84 8.76 -4.43
C ALA A 59 -4.53 7.39 -4.41
N HIS A 60 -4.05 6.47 -5.24
CA HIS A 60 -4.58 5.12 -5.34
C HIS A 60 -3.43 4.12 -5.49
N SER A 61 -3.54 3.01 -4.77
CA SER A 61 -2.56 1.95 -4.85
C SER A 61 -2.98 0.91 -5.88
N ALA A 62 -2.08 0.54 -6.77
CA ALA A 62 -2.37 -0.38 -7.86
C ALA A 62 -1.25 -1.39 -8.06
N GLU A 63 -1.62 -2.56 -8.59
CA GLU A 63 -0.66 -3.56 -9.04
C GLU A 63 -0.41 -3.41 -10.54
N ILE A 64 0.87 -3.46 -10.91
CA ILE A 64 1.34 -3.56 -12.29
C ILE A 64 2.09 -4.89 -12.45
N VAL A 65 2.03 -5.47 -13.63
CA VAL A 65 2.83 -6.66 -13.99
C VAL A 65 3.82 -6.24 -15.04
N ASP A 66 5.11 -6.45 -14.77
CA ASP A 66 6.18 -6.29 -15.76
C ASP A 66 6.99 -7.58 -15.91
N ASP A 67 8.03 -7.55 -16.75
CA ASP A 67 8.92 -8.69 -17.01
C ASP A 67 9.62 -9.24 -15.75
N ARG A 68 9.64 -8.48 -14.65
CA ARG A 68 10.23 -8.88 -13.35
C ARG A 68 9.18 -9.41 -12.36
N GLY A 69 7.91 -9.43 -12.75
CA GLY A 69 6.79 -9.91 -11.94
C GLY A 69 5.86 -8.81 -11.43
N PRO A 70 4.88 -9.16 -10.58
CA PRO A 70 3.93 -8.18 -10.03
C PRO A 70 4.64 -7.18 -9.10
N ARG A 71 4.37 -5.89 -9.30
CA ARG A 71 4.84 -4.78 -8.47
C ARG A 71 3.69 -3.88 -8.06
N SER A 72 3.73 -3.41 -6.82
CA SER A 72 2.80 -2.38 -6.34
C SER A 72 3.33 -0.98 -6.64
N VAL A 73 2.44 -0.09 -7.06
CA VAL A 73 2.73 1.31 -7.35
C VAL A 73 1.65 2.21 -6.74
N GLU A 74 2.08 3.39 -6.27
CA GLU A 74 1.16 4.44 -5.87
C GLU A 74 0.95 5.38 -7.06
N VAL A 75 -0.31 5.52 -7.46
CA VAL A 75 -0.77 6.40 -8.52
C VAL A 75 -1.38 7.63 -7.90
N VAL A 76 -0.78 8.79 -8.15
CA VAL A 76 -1.33 10.09 -7.74
C VAL A 76 -1.87 10.79 -8.97
N VAL A 77 -3.14 11.17 -8.93
CA VAL A 77 -3.84 11.86 -10.02
C VAL A 77 -4.36 13.20 -9.52
N MET A 78 -4.04 14.27 -10.25
CA MET A 78 -4.52 15.62 -9.95
C MET A 78 -5.24 16.21 -11.15
N ALA A 79 -6.35 16.90 -10.89
CA ALA A 79 -7.04 17.69 -11.90
C ALA A 79 -6.19 18.90 -12.28
N VAL A 80 -6.06 19.14 -13.58
CA VAL A 80 -5.44 20.35 -14.15
C VAL A 80 -6.34 20.90 -15.24
N ARG A 81 -6.18 22.18 -15.60
CA ARG A 81 -7.06 22.86 -16.57
C ARG A 81 -7.26 22.10 -17.90
N SER A 82 -6.27 21.31 -18.32
CA SER A 82 -6.24 20.61 -19.60
C SER A 82 -6.45 19.09 -19.48
N GLY A 83 -6.89 18.58 -18.33
CA GLY A 83 -7.08 17.14 -18.08
C GLY A 83 -6.55 16.70 -16.72
N LEU A 84 -5.79 15.61 -16.69
CA LEU A 84 -5.23 15.02 -15.48
C LEU A 84 -3.70 14.96 -15.53
N MET A 85 -3.07 15.32 -14.42
CA MET A 85 -1.66 15.05 -14.16
C MET A 85 -1.54 13.77 -13.35
N VAL A 86 -0.84 12.79 -13.89
CA VAL A 86 -0.61 11.50 -13.23
C VAL A 86 0.86 11.35 -12.88
N THR A 87 1.13 10.98 -11.64
CA THR A 87 2.45 10.57 -11.17
C THR A 87 2.36 9.14 -10.66
N VAL A 88 3.31 8.29 -11.06
CA VAL A 88 3.45 6.93 -10.55
C VAL A 88 4.69 6.91 -9.69
N LYS A 89 4.55 6.47 -8.44
CA LYS A 89 5.67 6.21 -7.53
C LYS A 89 5.77 4.70 -7.33
N SER A 90 6.99 4.21 -7.12
CA SER A 90 7.11 2.86 -6.55
C SER A 90 6.38 2.91 -5.23
N ALA A 91 5.38 2.05 -5.03
CA ALA A 91 5.03 1.74 -3.67
C ALA A 91 6.30 1.19 -3.04
N GLY A 92 6.56 1.51 -1.79
CA GLY A 92 7.52 0.71 -1.01
C GLY A 92 7.06 -0.76 -1.00
N PRO A 93 7.68 -1.64 -0.20
CA PRO A 93 7.18 -3.01 -0.01
C PRO A 93 5.82 -3.09 0.72
N ALA A 94 4.81 -2.36 0.27
CA ALA A 94 3.46 -2.30 0.80
C ALA A 94 2.53 -1.83 -0.34
N ASP A 95 1.98 -2.77 -1.11
CA ASP A 95 0.52 -2.81 -1.33
C ASP A 95 -0.04 -4.00 -2.15
N GLY A 96 0.71 -5.09 -2.31
CA GLY A 96 0.15 -6.34 -2.85
C GLY A 96 -0.45 -7.18 -1.73
N SER A 97 -1.78 -7.14 -1.58
CA SER A 97 -2.56 -7.74 -0.48
C SER A 97 -2.10 -7.33 0.93
N LYS A 98 -2.68 -6.24 1.47
CA LYS A 98 -2.33 -5.72 2.80
C LYS A 98 -2.40 -6.77 3.93
N ARG A 99 -3.15 -7.87 3.77
CA ARG A 99 -3.39 -8.95 4.76
C ARG A 99 -2.17 -9.83 5.08
N ILE A 100 -1.10 -9.23 5.60
CA ILE A 100 0.17 -9.91 5.93
C ILE A 100 0.20 -10.50 7.35
N LEU A 101 -0.67 -10.00 8.25
CA LEU A 101 -0.73 -10.43 9.66
C LEU A 101 -1.90 -11.38 9.89
N SER A 102 -1.66 -12.42 10.68
CA SER A 102 -2.77 -13.15 11.30
C SER A 102 -3.45 -12.28 12.38
N ASN A 103 -4.66 -12.63 12.79
CA ASN A 103 -5.34 -11.98 13.92
C ASN A 103 -4.49 -12.01 15.21
N ILE A 104 -3.76 -13.10 15.44
CA ILE A 104 -2.85 -13.23 16.59
C ILE A 104 -1.65 -12.28 16.44
N ASP A 105 -1.01 -12.24 15.27
CA ASP A 105 0.14 -11.36 15.02
C ASP A 105 -0.25 -9.88 15.22
N ALA A 106 -1.43 -9.48 14.73
CA ALA A 106 -1.94 -8.12 14.92
C ALA A 106 -2.10 -7.77 16.40
N ARG A 107 -2.76 -8.64 17.18
CA ARG A 107 -2.94 -8.42 18.63
C ARG A 107 -1.62 -8.41 19.40
N ILE A 108 -0.64 -9.23 19.01
CA ILE A 108 0.71 -9.22 19.60
C ILE A 108 1.41 -7.88 19.26
N LEU A 109 1.32 -7.43 18.01
CA LEU A 109 1.94 -6.17 17.57
C LEU A 109 1.35 -4.96 18.30
N GLU A 110 0.02 -4.88 18.45
CA GLU A 110 -0.64 -3.83 19.25
C GLU A 110 -0.16 -3.83 20.70
N ALA A 111 -0.05 -5.02 21.31
CA ALA A 111 0.41 -5.15 22.69
C ALA A 111 1.87 -4.72 22.85
N ILE A 112 2.75 -5.04 21.89
CA ILE A 112 4.15 -4.59 21.88
C ILE A 112 4.22 -3.07 21.70
N ALA A 113 3.42 -2.50 20.79
CA ALA A 113 3.36 -1.06 20.55
C ALA A 113 2.86 -0.29 21.79
N LEU A 114 1.96 -0.90 22.57
CA LEU A 114 1.53 -0.39 23.88
C LEU A 114 2.59 -0.56 24.99
N GLY A 115 3.73 -1.18 24.71
CA GLY A 115 4.82 -1.40 25.66
C GLY A 115 4.60 -2.58 26.61
N GLN A 116 3.73 -3.54 26.28
CA GLN A 116 3.48 -4.70 27.14
C GLN A 116 4.65 -5.69 27.12
N SER A 117 5.00 -6.23 28.30
CA SER A 117 6.00 -7.29 28.42
C SER A 117 5.49 -8.61 27.84
N THR A 118 6.40 -9.50 27.43
CA THR A 118 6.04 -10.84 26.93
C THR A 118 5.13 -11.59 27.92
N VAL A 119 5.38 -11.47 29.23
CA VAL A 119 4.55 -12.08 30.27
C VAL A 119 3.11 -11.56 30.24
N ARG A 120 2.90 -10.26 30.08
CA ARG A 120 1.55 -9.69 29.93
C ARG A 120 0.86 -10.15 28.65
N ILE A 121 1.62 -10.24 27.55
CA ILE A 121 1.09 -10.71 26.26
C ILE A 121 0.64 -12.17 26.35
N THR A 122 1.46 -13.05 26.95
CA THR A 122 1.12 -14.47 27.12
C THR A 122 -0.16 -14.66 27.93
N THR A 123 -0.30 -13.93 29.04
CA THR A 123 -1.50 -14.00 29.89
C THR A 123 -2.74 -13.47 29.17
N ARG A 124 -2.62 -12.34 28.47
CA ARG A 124 -3.76 -11.69 27.80
C ARG A 124 -4.27 -12.46 26.58
N LEU A 125 -3.36 -13.09 25.84
CA LEU A 125 -3.66 -13.79 24.60
C LEU A 125 -3.77 -15.31 24.77
N TYR A 126 -3.61 -15.82 25.99
CA TYR A 126 -3.61 -17.26 26.31
C TYR A 126 -2.59 -18.05 25.46
N LEU A 127 -1.39 -17.48 25.29
CA LEU A 127 -0.30 -18.08 24.52
C LEU A 127 0.85 -18.49 25.44
N SER A 128 1.59 -19.52 25.05
CA SER A 128 2.86 -19.83 25.69
C SER A 128 3.91 -18.76 25.38
N ARG A 129 4.93 -18.63 26.24
CA ARG A 129 6.06 -17.71 26.01
C ARG A 129 6.75 -17.99 24.68
N GLN A 130 7.00 -19.26 24.38
CA GLN A 130 7.60 -19.69 23.12
C GLN A 130 6.71 -19.38 21.92
N GLY A 131 5.38 -19.51 22.06
CA GLY A 131 4.42 -19.11 21.03
C GLY A 131 4.50 -17.62 20.72
N VAL A 132 4.52 -16.77 21.75
CA VAL A 132 4.69 -15.31 21.54
C VAL A 132 6.04 -15.01 20.86
N ASP A 133 7.13 -15.62 21.33
CA ASP A 133 8.45 -15.39 20.73
C ASP A 133 8.53 -15.86 19.27
N TYR A 134 7.85 -16.96 18.92
CA TYR A 134 7.71 -17.42 17.54
C TYR A 134 7.00 -16.39 16.64
N HIS A 135 5.85 -15.86 17.09
CA HIS A 135 5.10 -14.85 16.35
C HIS A 135 5.93 -13.56 16.18
N VAL A 136 6.59 -13.11 17.25
CA VAL A 136 7.48 -11.93 17.21
C VAL A 136 8.64 -12.15 16.24
N GLY A 137 9.32 -13.30 16.31
CA GLY A 137 10.40 -13.64 15.39
C GLY A 137 9.95 -13.67 13.93
N THR A 138 8.76 -14.21 13.68
CA THR A 138 8.14 -14.22 12.35
C THR A 138 7.86 -12.81 11.85
N MET A 139 7.30 -11.93 12.69
CA MET A 139 7.05 -10.53 12.34
C MET A 139 8.34 -9.74 12.11
N LEU A 140 9.38 -9.93 12.93
CA LEU A 140 10.69 -9.31 12.74
C LEU A 140 11.27 -9.64 11.36
N ARG A 141 11.20 -10.92 10.95
CA ARG A 141 11.64 -11.34 9.63
C ARG A 141 10.79 -10.74 8.51
N LYS A 142 9.45 -10.79 8.62
CA LYS A 142 8.52 -10.27 7.62
C LYS A 142 8.69 -8.76 7.40
N LEU A 143 8.82 -7.99 8.48
CA LEU A 143 8.95 -6.52 8.44
C LEU A 143 10.41 -6.06 8.34
N LYS A 144 11.37 -6.98 8.21
CA LYS A 144 12.82 -6.69 8.14
C LYS A 144 13.29 -5.79 9.30
N ALA A 145 12.88 -6.13 10.51
CA ALA A 145 13.20 -5.42 11.73
C ALA A 145 14.19 -6.21 12.59
N ALA A 146 15.17 -5.51 13.17
CA ALA A 146 16.26 -6.13 13.94
C ALA A 146 15.88 -6.49 15.39
N ASN A 147 14.87 -5.81 15.94
CA ASN A 147 14.41 -6.01 17.32
C ASN A 147 12.97 -5.48 17.50
N ARG A 148 12.40 -5.65 18.69
CA ARG A 148 11.00 -5.27 18.99
C ARG A 148 10.71 -3.77 18.79
N ALA A 149 11.65 -2.88 19.12
CA ALA A 149 11.46 -1.45 18.91
C ALA A 149 11.46 -1.10 17.41
N ALA A 150 12.41 -1.68 16.66
CA ALA A 150 12.46 -1.56 15.21
C ALA A 150 11.21 -2.15 14.54
N LEU A 151 10.61 -3.21 15.11
CA LEU A 151 9.37 -3.79 14.62
C LEU A 151 8.21 -2.79 14.69
N VAL A 152 8.06 -2.11 15.83
CA VAL A 152 7.01 -1.08 16.01
C VAL A 152 7.26 0.10 15.06
N SER A 153 8.49 0.60 14.99
CA SER A 153 8.83 1.69 14.07
C SER A 153 8.53 1.33 12.61
N ARG A 154 8.93 0.12 12.16
CA ARG A 154 8.62 -0.39 10.82
C ARG A 154 7.12 -0.51 10.60
N ALA A 155 6.36 -0.99 11.58
CA ALA A 155 4.92 -1.12 11.46
C ALA A 155 4.22 0.23 11.26
N TYR A 156 4.67 1.31 11.91
CA TYR A 156 4.18 2.66 11.65
C TYR A 156 4.59 3.17 10.26
N THR A 157 5.86 3.02 9.87
CA THR A 157 6.35 3.46 8.54
C THR A 157 5.65 2.74 7.39
N LEU A 158 5.25 1.48 7.59
CA LEU A 158 4.52 0.67 6.61
C LEU A 158 3.00 0.87 6.65
N GLY A 159 2.49 1.73 7.54
CA GLY A 159 1.04 1.97 7.71
C GLY A 159 0.28 0.82 8.35
N ILE A 160 0.96 -0.22 8.86
CA ILE A 160 0.33 -1.35 9.54
C ILE A 160 -0.30 -0.88 10.86
N LEU A 161 0.43 -0.07 11.62
CA LEU A 161 -0.10 0.62 12.80
C LEU A 161 -0.64 1.99 12.40
N ASP A 162 -1.81 2.34 12.90
CA ASP A 162 -2.41 3.65 12.71
C ASP A 162 -1.75 4.71 13.62
N PRO A 163 -1.06 5.73 13.06
CA PRO A 163 -0.45 6.81 13.85
C PRO A 163 -1.49 7.75 14.49
N GLY A 164 -2.73 7.75 14.00
CA GLY A 164 -3.83 8.58 14.54
C GLY A 164 -4.60 7.93 15.70
N SER A 165 -4.35 6.66 16.01
CA SER A 165 -5.08 5.91 17.04
C SER A 165 -4.26 5.72 18.31
N TRP A 166 -4.84 6.11 19.45
CA TRP A 166 -4.41 5.70 20.78
C TRP A 166 -5.56 5.04 21.55
N PRO A 167 -5.39 3.82 22.11
CA PRO A 167 -4.22 2.95 22.07
C PRO A 167 -3.79 2.55 20.63
N PRO A 168 -2.54 2.10 20.41
CA PRO A 168 -2.08 1.68 19.09
C PRO A 168 -2.97 0.57 18.52
N ARG A 169 -3.34 0.72 17.25
CA ARG A 169 -4.19 -0.23 16.50
C ARG A 169 -3.56 -0.62 15.20
N VAL A 170 -3.71 -1.89 14.84
CA VAL A 170 -3.39 -2.36 13.50
C VAL A 170 -4.55 -2.03 12.57
N GLN A 171 -4.26 -1.46 11.41
CA GLN A 171 -5.27 -1.16 10.40
C GLN A 171 -5.93 -2.47 9.91
N PRO A 172 -7.27 -2.55 9.82
CA PRO A 172 -8.00 -3.77 9.46
C PRO A 172 -7.56 -4.40 8.14
N ASP A 173 -7.17 -3.56 7.16
CA ASP A 173 -6.68 -3.99 5.86
C ASP A 173 -5.46 -4.92 5.96
N PHE A 174 -4.69 -4.82 7.05
CA PHE A 174 -3.48 -5.59 7.26
C PHE A 174 -3.67 -6.95 7.94
N VAL A 175 -4.90 -7.26 8.34
CA VAL A 175 -5.25 -8.48 9.07
C VAL A 175 -5.97 -9.46 8.15
N LYS A 176 -5.54 -10.72 8.13
CA LYS A 176 -6.27 -11.80 7.45
C LYS A 176 -7.65 -11.98 8.09
N GLN A 177 -8.71 -11.80 7.30
CA GLN A 177 -10.05 -12.24 7.70
C GLN A 177 -10.05 -13.77 7.78
N ALA A 178 -10.66 -14.29 8.84
CA ALA A 178 -10.83 -15.73 9.07
C ALA A 178 -11.83 -16.32 8.07
#